data_AF-M3DJL4-F1
#
_entry.id   AF-M3DJL4-F1
#
_cell.length_a   1.000
_cell.length_b   1.000
_cell.length_c   1.000
_cell.angle_alpha   90.00
_cell.angle_beta   90.00
_cell.angle_gamma   90.00
#
_symmetry.space_group_name_H-M   'P 1'
#
loop_
_entity.id
_entity.type
_entity.pdbx_description
1 polymer ?
#
loop_
_entity_poly.entity_id
_entity_poly.type
_entity_poly.pdbx_seq_one_letter_code
_entity_poly.pdbx_strand_id
1 'polypeptide(L)'
;MKTKKVLKYITIFSLIILITPLVLYFYKFNEGLSSNDQAWSSFGSYFGGVSAALFSFASFISVLYGLIRNEDIRISENEEKHLLTLIDLLGRHKSFIHCRTAEEDLYSSQVVERYNNMLFNISIIDKNVMSSIIPPYIQLDSSVNVYCNLIIYIFEYIFKTSNVQKYMDLFLSQLSESDRTCVVAKKISFFEDQKGFMEKLMSEKQFIALKNMKTKADVEVNNFGKSFQ
;
A
#
# COMPACT_ATOMS: atom_id res chain seq x y z
N MET A 1 0.99 4.08 19.50
CA MET A 1 1.09 4.89 20.74
C MET A 1 0.37 4.29 21.95
N LYS A 2 -0.70 3.49 21.79
CA LYS A 2 -1.45 2.86 22.89
C LYS A 2 -0.69 1.74 23.63
N THR A 3 0.08 0.92 22.93
CA THR A 3 0.88 -0.20 23.50
C THR A 3 1.95 0.25 24.50
N LYS A 4 2.64 1.38 24.24
CA LYS A 4 3.65 1.94 25.15
C LYS A 4 3.06 2.36 26.50
N LYS A 5 1.81 2.84 26.53
CA LYS A 5 1.12 3.23 27.77
C LYS A 5 0.74 1.98 28.57
N VAL A 6 0.18 0.96 27.93
CA VAL A 6 -0.20 -0.31 28.58
C VAL A 6 1.01 -0.99 29.20
N LEU A 7 2.13 -1.07 28.47
CA LEU A 7 3.37 -1.66 28.99
C LEU A 7 3.87 -0.94 30.25
N LYS A 8 3.85 0.41 30.25
CA LYS A 8 4.23 1.23 31.42
C LYS A 8 3.38 0.91 32.65
N TYR A 9 2.06 0.76 32.49
CA TYR A 9 1.17 0.45 33.61
C TYR A 9 1.41 -0.97 34.16
N ILE A 10 1.63 -1.96 33.29
CA ILE A 10 1.96 -3.33 33.70
C ILE A 10 3.27 -3.36 34.50
N THR A 11 4.31 -2.64 34.06
CA THR A 11 5.58 -2.55 34.78
C THR A 11 5.41 -1.93 36.17
N ILE A 12 4.66 -0.82 36.28
CA ILE A 12 4.42 -0.15 37.57
C ILE A 12 3.64 -1.07 38.51
N PHE A 13 2.60 -1.75 38.01
CA PHE A 13 1.79 -2.68 38.80
C PHE A 13 2.61 -3.88 39.32
N SER A 14 3.45 -4.46 38.47
CA SER A 14 4.37 -5.54 38.85
C SER A 14 5.37 -5.10 39.94
N LEU A 15 5.91 -3.88 39.82
CA LEU A 15 6.82 -3.30 40.81
C LEU A 15 6.14 -3.11 42.17
N ILE A 16 4.88 -2.66 42.17
CA ILE A 16 4.08 -2.50 43.40
C ILE A 16 3.90 -3.86 44.09
N ILE A 17 3.49 -4.90 43.34
CA ILE A 17 3.31 -6.26 43.89
C ILE A 17 4.60 -6.82 44.50
N LEU A 18 5.76 -6.54 43.90
CA LEU A 18 7.05 -6.99 44.42
C LEU A 18 7.48 -6.19 45.66
N ILE A 19 7.24 -4.88 45.70
CA ILE A 19 7.70 -4.02 46.79
C ILE A 19 6.78 -4.11 48.02
N THR A 20 5.47 -4.29 47.85
CA THR A 20 4.51 -4.38 48.97
C THR A 20 4.89 -5.40 50.06
N PRO A 21 5.21 -6.67 49.76
CA PRO A 21 5.58 -7.64 50.79
C PRO A 21 6.90 -7.28 51.48
N LEU A 22 7.86 -6.65 50.78
CA LEU A 22 9.11 -6.16 51.38
C LEU A 22 8.85 -5.03 52.38
N VAL A 23 8.03 -4.04 51.99
CA VAL A 23 7.68 -2.91 52.86
C VAL A 23 6.91 -3.39 54.10
N LEU A 24 5.95 -4.30 53.93
CA LEU A 24 5.19 -4.88 55.04
C LEU A 24 6.08 -5.69 56.00
N TYR A 25 7.10 -6.38 55.47
CA TYR A 25 8.08 -7.09 56.28
C TYR A 25 8.90 -6.13 57.15
N PHE A 26 9.54 -5.12 56.55
CA PHE A 26 10.38 -4.18 57.31
C PHE A 26 9.59 -3.30 58.27
N TYR A 27 8.33 -2.97 57.95
CA TYR A 27 7.43 -2.27 58.87
C TYR A 27 7.14 -3.10 60.14
N LYS A 28 6.95 -4.42 59.99
CA LYS A 28 6.61 -5.29 61.12
C LYS A 28 7.81 -5.65 62.00
N PHE A 29 9.02 -5.67 61.45
CA PHE A 29 10.24 -6.08 62.15
C PHE A 29 11.17 -4.91 62.52
N ASN A 30 10.65 -3.67 62.56
CA ASN A 30 11.40 -2.46 62.95
C ASN A 30 12.76 -2.34 62.25
N GLU A 31 12.77 -2.45 60.92
CA GLU A 31 13.97 -2.31 60.06
C GLU A 31 15.07 -3.38 60.25
N GLY A 32 14.87 -4.38 61.11
CA GLY A 32 15.77 -5.51 61.31
C GLY A 32 15.31 -6.78 60.60
N LEU A 33 16.23 -7.74 60.44
CA LEU A 33 15.86 -9.12 60.12
C LEU A 33 15.29 -9.78 61.38
N SER A 34 14.23 -10.58 61.22
CA SER A 34 13.68 -11.39 62.31
C SER A 34 14.77 -12.27 62.92
N SER A 35 14.96 -12.20 64.24
CA SER A 35 15.85 -13.10 65.00
C SER A 35 15.33 -14.54 65.09
N ASN A 36 14.10 -14.79 64.64
CA ASN A 36 13.51 -16.12 64.48
C ASN A 36 13.67 -16.59 63.04
N ASP A 37 14.52 -17.60 62.84
CA ASP A 37 14.80 -18.24 61.55
C ASP A 37 13.53 -18.77 60.86
N GLN A 38 12.55 -19.24 61.63
CA GLN A 38 11.28 -19.77 61.11
C GLN A 38 10.46 -18.69 60.39
N ALA A 39 10.46 -17.47 60.92
CA ALA A 39 9.71 -16.35 60.35
C ALA A 39 10.38 -15.82 59.07
N TRP A 40 11.72 -15.80 59.04
CA TRP A 40 12.47 -15.45 57.84
C TRP A 40 12.29 -16.48 56.73
N SER A 41 12.37 -17.77 57.06
CA SER A 41 12.11 -18.88 56.11
C SER A 41 10.70 -18.79 55.51
N SER A 42 9.68 -18.58 56.35
CA SER A 42 8.28 -18.46 55.90
C SER A 42 8.06 -17.26 54.98
N PHE A 43 8.67 -16.11 55.28
CA PHE A 43 8.63 -14.94 54.39
C PHE A 43 9.32 -15.22 53.06
N GLY A 44 10.51 -15.81 53.09
CA GLY A 44 11.25 -16.19 51.89
C GLY A 44 10.45 -17.13 50.98
N SER A 45 9.76 -18.12 51.54
CA SER A 45 8.88 -19.03 50.78
C SER A 45 7.68 -18.29 50.15
N TYR A 46 7.02 -17.41 50.90
CA TYR A 46 5.91 -16.61 50.37
C TYR A 46 6.37 -15.66 49.26
N PHE A 47 7.42 -14.87 49.52
CA PHE A 47 7.97 -13.92 48.56
C PHE A 47 8.50 -14.64 47.31
N GLY A 48 9.20 -15.76 47.49
CA GLY A 48 9.65 -16.63 46.40
C GLY A 48 8.49 -17.16 45.56
N GLY A 49 7.41 -17.63 46.19
CA GLY A 49 6.22 -18.11 45.47
C GLY A 49 5.51 -17.02 44.67
N VAL A 50 5.30 -15.85 45.27
CA VAL A 50 4.63 -14.70 44.61
C VAL A 50 5.50 -14.14 43.47
N SER A 51 6.80 -13.93 43.72
CA SER A 51 7.73 -13.44 42.71
C SER A 51 7.90 -14.43 41.55
N ALA A 52 8.00 -15.73 41.83
CA ALA A 52 8.06 -16.76 40.80
C ALA A 52 6.81 -16.74 39.91
N ALA A 53 5.61 -16.71 40.50
CA ALA A 53 4.36 -16.63 39.75
C ALA A 53 4.29 -15.36 38.88
N LEU A 54 4.72 -14.22 39.43
CA LEU A 54 4.74 -12.94 38.73
C LEU A 54 5.74 -12.95 37.55
N PHE A 55 6.95 -13.49 37.73
CA PHE A 55 7.94 -13.60 36.68
C PHE A 55 7.53 -14.61 35.60
N SER A 56 6.92 -15.74 35.97
CA SER A 56 6.36 -16.69 35.00
C SER A 56 5.27 -16.04 34.15
N PHE A 57 4.37 -15.27 34.76
CA PHE A 57 3.34 -14.53 34.04
C PHE A 57 3.94 -13.45 33.13
N ALA A 58 4.92 -12.68 33.61
CA ALA A 58 5.63 -11.67 32.82
C ALA A 58 6.35 -12.30 31.61
N SER A 59 6.99 -13.46 31.80
CA SER A 59 7.64 -14.22 30.73
C SER A 59 6.64 -14.65 29.66
N PHE A 60 5.48 -15.19 30.06
CA PHE A 60 4.40 -15.55 29.15
C PHE A 60 3.92 -14.35 28.31
N ILE A 61 3.66 -13.20 28.95
CA ILE A 61 3.25 -11.97 28.26
C ILE A 61 4.33 -11.49 27.29
N SER A 62 5.61 -11.58 27.67
CA SER A 62 6.73 -11.20 26.81
C SER A 62 6.79 -12.07 25.55
N VAL A 63 6.62 -13.39 25.69
CA VAL A 63 6.58 -14.32 24.55
C VAL A 63 5.37 -14.02 23.66
N LEU A 64 4.18 -13.85 24.24
CA LEU A 64 2.96 -13.55 23.48
C LEU A 64 3.09 -12.24 22.70
N TYR A 65 3.64 -11.19 23.32
CA TYR A 65 3.93 -9.94 22.65
C TYR A 65 4.94 -10.11 21.50
N GLY A 66 5.97 -10.93 21.70
CA GLY A 66 6.93 -11.29 20.66
C GLY A 66 6.27 -11.99 19.47
N LEU A 67 5.36 -12.93 19.71
CA LEU A 67 4.63 -13.66 18.67
C LEU A 67 3.75 -12.72 17.83
N ILE A 68 2.92 -11.89 18.47
CA ILE A 68 2.05 -10.93 17.77
C ILE A 68 2.88 -9.98 16.92
N ARG A 69 3.97 -9.44 17.47
CA ARG A 69 4.87 -8.54 16.74
C ARG A 69 5.54 -9.22 15.55
N ASN A 70 5.94 -10.48 15.70
CA ASN A 70 6.57 -11.23 14.62
C ASN A 70 5.58 -11.53 13.48
N GLU A 71 4.30 -11.77 13.80
CA GLU A 71 3.25 -11.95 12.80
C GLU A 71 3.03 -10.66 11.99
N ASP A 72 2.91 -9.51 12.66
CA ASP A 72 2.79 -8.20 12.00
C ASP A 72 3.97 -7.91 11.05
N ILE A 73 5.20 -8.21 11.50
CA ILE A 73 6.41 -8.05 10.68
C ILE A 73 6.35 -8.98 9.46
N ARG A 74 5.98 -10.25 9.67
CA ARG A 74 5.92 -11.24 8.58
C ARG A 74 4.87 -10.87 7.53
N ILE A 75 3.72 -10.35 7.95
CA ILE A 75 2.68 -9.85 7.04
C ILE A 75 3.25 -8.68 6.22
N SER A 76 3.86 -7.69 6.88
CA SER A 76 4.43 -6.52 6.18
C SER A 76 5.56 -6.90 5.21
N GLU A 77 6.43 -7.83 5.58
CA GLU A 77 7.49 -8.34 4.69
C GLU A 77 6.91 -9.08 3.48
N ASN A 78 5.85 -9.88 3.67
CA ASN A 78 5.20 -10.59 2.59
C ASN A 78 4.47 -9.63 1.64
N GLU A 79 3.78 -8.62 2.18
CA GLU A 79 3.15 -7.56 1.41
C GLU A 79 4.17 -6.81 0.54
N GLU A 80 5.32 -6.46 1.12
CA GLU A 80 6.41 -5.78 0.43
C GLU A 80 7.00 -6.63 -0.69
N LYS A 81 7.29 -7.91 -0.44
CA LYS A 81 7.79 -8.85 -1.46
C LYS A 81 6.80 -9.00 -2.62
N HIS A 82 5.52 -9.14 -2.31
CA HIS A 82 4.49 -9.26 -3.34
C HIS A 82 4.38 -7.97 -4.16
N LEU A 83 4.39 -6.80 -3.51
CA LEU A 83 4.37 -5.51 -4.19
C LEU A 83 5.58 -5.34 -5.12
N LEU A 84 6.79 -5.64 -4.64
CA LEU A 84 8.00 -5.55 -5.46
C LEU A 84 7.95 -6.49 -6.66
N THR A 85 7.37 -7.68 -6.50
CA THR A 85 7.14 -8.62 -7.59
C THR A 85 6.17 -8.05 -8.62
N LEU A 86 5.09 -7.40 -8.17
CA LEU A 86 4.14 -6.75 -9.06
C LEU A 86 4.74 -5.53 -9.78
N ILE A 87 5.57 -4.75 -9.10
CA ILE A 87 6.31 -3.61 -9.69
C ILE A 87 7.30 -4.12 -10.75
N ASP A 88 8.04 -5.19 -10.46
CA ASP A 88 8.95 -5.81 -11.43
C ASP A 88 8.17 -6.37 -12.63
N LEU A 89 7.04 -7.03 -12.40
CA LEU A 89 6.16 -7.50 -13.47
C LEU A 89 5.63 -6.34 -14.31
N LEU A 90 5.28 -5.21 -13.69
CA LEU A 90 4.87 -4.00 -14.40
C LEU A 90 6.00 -3.43 -15.25
N GLY A 91 7.23 -3.35 -14.72
CA GLY A 91 8.40 -2.91 -15.46
C GLY A 91 8.71 -3.80 -16.66
N ARG A 92 8.66 -5.13 -16.47
CA ARG A 92 8.81 -6.09 -17.57
C ARG A 92 7.70 -5.92 -18.60
N HIS A 93 6.44 -5.89 -18.17
CA HIS A 93 5.32 -5.73 -19.08
C HIS A 93 5.47 -4.45 -19.89
N LYS A 94 5.84 -3.32 -19.25
CA LYS A 94 6.17 -2.06 -19.92
C LYS A 94 7.23 -2.27 -20.99
N SER A 95 8.35 -2.94 -20.67
CA SER A 95 9.43 -3.19 -21.63
C SER A 95 9.02 -4.04 -22.84
N PHE A 96 8.03 -4.93 -22.68
CA PHE A 96 7.54 -5.82 -23.73
C PHE A 96 6.34 -5.29 -24.51
N ILE A 97 5.78 -4.13 -24.13
CA ILE A 97 4.71 -3.53 -24.93
C ILE A 97 5.27 -3.23 -26.31
N HIS A 98 4.66 -3.83 -27.32
CA HIS A 98 5.03 -3.63 -28.71
C HIS A 98 3.78 -3.34 -29.52
N CYS A 99 3.85 -2.33 -30.38
CA CYS A 99 2.78 -2.01 -31.31
C CYS A 99 3.37 -1.70 -32.67
N ARG A 100 3.01 -2.51 -33.67
CA ARG A 100 3.31 -2.20 -35.07
C ARG A 100 2.23 -1.30 -35.63
N THR A 101 2.63 -0.11 -36.08
CA THR A 101 1.77 0.79 -36.85
C THR A 101 2.12 0.67 -38.34
N ALA A 102 1.37 1.35 -39.21
CA ALA A 102 1.62 1.31 -40.66
C ALA A 102 3.01 1.84 -41.07
N GLU A 103 3.60 2.71 -40.24
CA GLU A 103 4.83 3.45 -40.56
C GLU A 103 6.04 3.02 -39.71
N GLU A 104 5.80 2.49 -38.50
CA GLU A 104 6.86 2.21 -37.53
C GLU A 104 6.50 1.11 -36.51
N ASP A 105 7.53 0.46 -35.98
CA ASP A 105 7.44 -0.45 -34.83
C ASP A 105 7.75 0.32 -33.53
N LEU A 106 6.77 0.39 -32.63
CA LEU A 106 6.88 1.09 -31.35
C LEU A 106 7.14 0.12 -30.21
N TYR A 107 8.02 0.53 -29.29
CA TYR A 107 8.42 -0.29 -28.14
C TYR A 107 8.29 0.46 -26.82
N SER A 108 7.87 -0.27 -25.78
CA SER A 108 7.92 0.18 -24.39
C SER A 108 7.22 1.51 -24.13
N SER A 109 7.91 2.50 -23.56
CA SER A 109 7.38 3.82 -23.24
C SER A 109 6.89 4.58 -24.46
N GLN A 110 7.45 4.31 -25.65
CA GLN A 110 7.02 4.96 -26.89
C GLN A 110 5.57 4.64 -27.21
N VAL A 111 5.11 3.42 -26.90
CA VAL A 111 3.71 3.01 -27.13
C VAL A 111 2.76 3.86 -26.27
N VAL A 112 3.11 4.07 -25.00
CA VAL A 112 2.33 4.86 -24.04
C VAL A 112 2.32 6.35 -24.42
N GLU A 113 3.48 6.89 -24.79
CA GLU A 113 3.60 8.28 -25.23
C GLU A 113 2.85 8.52 -26.54
N ARG A 114 2.99 7.62 -27.51
CA ARG A 114 2.27 7.70 -28.78
C ARG A 114 0.77 7.61 -28.58
N TYR A 115 0.31 6.74 -27.67
CA TYR A 115 -1.10 6.66 -27.30
C TYR A 115 -1.65 8.00 -26.78
N ASN A 116 -0.95 8.62 -25.82
CA ASN A 116 -1.37 9.90 -25.26
C ASN A 116 -1.37 11.01 -26.32
N ASN A 117 -0.36 11.06 -27.19
CA ASN A 117 -0.27 12.03 -28.27
C ASN A 117 -1.40 11.85 -29.29
N MET A 118 -1.72 10.61 -29.66
CA MET A 118 -2.82 10.32 -30.57
C MET A 118 -4.17 10.71 -29.95
N LEU A 119 -4.38 10.41 -28.66
CA LEU A 119 -5.58 10.83 -27.94
C LEU A 119 -5.77 12.35 -28.01
N PHE A 120 -4.70 13.10 -27.73
CA PHE A 120 -4.71 14.56 -27.82
C PHE A 120 -5.02 15.04 -29.24
N ASN A 121 -4.35 14.47 -30.25
CA ASN A 121 -4.52 14.82 -31.66
C ASN A 121 -5.96 14.59 -32.14
N ILE A 122 -6.56 13.44 -31.81
CA ILE A 122 -7.97 13.15 -32.16
C ILE A 122 -8.89 14.16 -31.47
N SER A 123 -8.57 14.63 -30.26
CA SER A 123 -9.44 15.57 -29.55
C SER A 123 -9.44 17.02 -30.11
N ILE A 124 -8.50 17.36 -31.00
CA ILE A 124 -8.25 18.73 -31.47
C ILE A 124 -8.29 18.87 -33.00
N ILE A 125 -7.97 17.83 -33.77
CA ILE A 125 -7.79 17.93 -35.22
C ILE A 125 -9.12 17.81 -35.98
N ASP A 126 -9.19 18.51 -37.13
CA ASP A 126 -10.35 18.58 -38.03
C ASP A 126 -10.60 17.25 -38.79
N LYS A 127 -11.85 17.02 -39.21
CA LYS A 127 -12.33 15.71 -39.73
C LYS A 127 -11.52 15.13 -40.88
N ASN A 128 -10.86 15.98 -41.68
CA ASN A 128 -10.14 15.56 -42.89
C ASN A 128 -8.84 14.78 -42.62
N VAL A 129 -8.27 14.85 -41.41
CA VAL A 129 -7.04 14.10 -41.04
C VAL A 129 -7.37 12.88 -40.15
N MET A 130 -8.63 12.71 -39.74
CA MET A 130 -9.03 11.68 -38.77
C MET A 130 -8.82 10.25 -39.30
N SER A 131 -8.96 10.05 -40.61
CA SER A 131 -8.85 8.72 -41.24
C SER A 131 -7.46 8.11 -41.19
N SER A 132 -6.40 8.93 -41.10
CA SER A 132 -5.03 8.44 -40.93
C SER A 132 -4.62 8.27 -39.47
N ILE A 133 -5.35 8.89 -38.53
CA ILE A 133 -5.02 8.92 -37.10
C ILE A 133 -5.76 7.82 -36.30
N ILE A 134 -7.01 7.54 -36.66
CA ILE A 134 -7.86 6.62 -35.90
C ILE A 134 -7.38 5.16 -35.93
N PRO A 135 -6.96 4.57 -37.07
CA PRO A 135 -6.52 3.18 -37.09
C PRO A 135 -5.29 2.91 -36.21
N PRO A 136 -4.21 3.73 -36.25
CA PRO A 136 -3.10 3.62 -35.30
C PRO A 136 -3.53 3.78 -33.84
N TYR A 137 -4.48 4.68 -33.55
CA TYR A 137 -5.00 4.85 -32.19
C TYR A 137 -5.69 3.57 -31.67
N ILE A 138 -6.54 2.93 -32.47
CA ILE A 138 -7.22 1.67 -32.07
C ILE A 138 -6.20 0.55 -31.77
N GLN A 139 -5.15 0.45 -32.58
CA GLN A 139 -4.08 -0.54 -32.35
C GLN A 139 -3.35 -0.28 -31.03
N LEU A 140 -2.92 0.97 -30.81
CA LEU A 140 -2.28 1.38 -29.56
C LEU A 140 -3.20 1.17 -28.35
N ASP A 141 -4.48 1.48 -28.49
CA ASP A 141 -5.51 1.34 -27.46
C ASP A 141 -5.61 -0.11 -26.95
N SER A 142 -5.51 -1.09 -27.85
CA SER A 142 -5.48 -2.50 -27.48
C SER A 142 -4.20 -2.88 -26.71
N SER A 143 -3.03 -2.40 -27.18
CA SER A 143 -1.72 -2.74 -26.62
C SER A 143 -1.50 -2.17 -25.22
N VAL A 144 -1.99 -0.96 -24.94
CA VAL A 144 -1.83 -0.33 -23.61
C VAL A 144 -2.85 -0.83 -22.58
N ASN A 145 -3.91 -1.51 -23.00
CA ASN A 145 -5.00 -1.92 -22.11
C ASN A 145 -4.52 -2.88 -21.00
N VAL A 146 -3.71 -3.89 -21.34
CA VAL A 146 -3.19 -4.86 -20.37
C VAL A 146 -2.29 -4.18 -19.34
N TYR A 147 -1.43 -3.26 -19.81
CA TYR A 147 -0.57 -2.45 -18.94
C TYR A 147 -1.39 -1.60 -17.96
N CYS A 148 -2.43 -0.92 -18.45
CA CYS A 148 -3.32 -0.11 -17.60
C CYS A 148 -4.09 -0.96 -16.57
N ASN A 149 -4.57 -2.14 -16.97
CA ASN A 149 -5.24 -3.06 -16.05
C ASN A 149 -4.31 -3.55 -14.93
N LEU A 150 -3.04 -3.80 -15.25
CA LEU A 150 -2.04 -4.18 -14.25
C LEU A 150 -1.77 -3.03 -13.26
N ILE A 151 -1.69 -1.79 -13.74
CA ILE A 151 -1.55 -0.61 -12.86
C ILE A 151 -2.74 -0.55 -11.89
N ILE A 152 -3.97 -0.70 -12.39
CA ILE A 152 -5.17 -0.71 -11.54
C ILE A 152 -5.15 -1.84 -10.53
N TYR A 153 -4.77 -3.04 -10.96
CA TYR A 153 -4.65 -4.19 -10.06
C TYR A 153 -3.66 -3.92 -8.92
N ILE A 154 -2.51 -3.32 -9.21
CA ILE A 154 -1.52 -2.95 -8.20
C ILE A 154 -2.08 -1.89 -7.25
N PHE A 155 -2.78 -0.90 -7.79
CA PHE A 155 -3.50 0.09 -7.00
C PHE A 155 -4.49 -0.57 -6.03
N GLU A 156 -5.39 -1.41 -6.52
CA GLU A 156 -6.35 -2.14 -5.68
C GLU A 156 -5.68 -3.02 -4.62
N TYR A 157 -4.54 -3.65 -4.97
CA TYR A 157 -3.73 -4.42 -4.04
C TYR A 157 -3.19 -3.53 -2.92
N ILE A 158 -2.58 -2.38 -3.25
CA ILE A 158 -2.00 -1.45 -2.27
C ILE A 158 -3.05 -1.00 -1.25
N PHE A 159 -4.28 -0.72 -1.66
CA PHE A 159 -5.33 -0.30 -0.72
C PHE A 159 -5.79 -1.40 0.25
N LYS A 160 -5.50 -2.66 -0.05
CA LYS A 160 -5.78 -3.80 0.85
C LYS A 160 -4.64 -4.08 1.82
N THR A 161 -3.48 -3.43 1.66
CA THR A 161 -2.30 -3.66 2.50
C THR A 161 -2.36 -2.90 3.82
N SER A 162 -1.54 -3.36 4.77
CA SER A 162 -1.39 -2.72 6.09
C SER A 162 -0.84 -1.28 6.04
N ASN A 163 -0.01 -0.94 5.03
CA ASN A 163 0.67 0.36 4.92
C ASN A 163 0.49 1.00 3.53
N VAL A 164 -0.75 1.42 3.27
CA VAL A 164 -1.17 2.04 2.00
C VAL A 164 -0.25 3.20 1.59
N GLN A 165 0.08 4.12 2.49
CA GLN A 165 0.85 5.33 2.13
C GLN A 165 2.28 4.99 1.67
N LYS A 166 3.01 4.15 2.42
CA LYS A 166 4.39 3.73 2.05
C LYS A 166 4.39 3.10 0.65
N TYR A 167 3.50 2.15 0.43
CA TYR A 167 3.46 1.38 -0.81
C TYR A 167 2.92 2.20 -1.98
N MET A 168 2.01 3.13 -1.72
CA MET A 168 1.53 4.07 -2.74
C MET A 168 2.65 4.98 -3.22
N ASP A 169 3.43 5.56 -2.31
CA ASP A 169 4.54 6.45 -2.67
C ASP A 169 5.63 5.70 -3.45
N LEU A 170 5.94 4.47 -3.03
CA LEU A 170 6.85 3.59 -3.77
C LEU A 170 6.32 3.31 -5.18
N PHE A 171 5.05 2.94 -5.32
CA PHE A 171 4.45 2.62 -6.60
C PHE A 171 4.38 3.82 -7.55
N LEU A 172 3.92 4.97 -7.05
CA LEU A 172 3.83 6.20 -7.83
C LEU A 172 5.20 6.70 -8.31
N SER A 173 6.28 6.41 -7.57
CA SER A 173 7.65 6.72 -8.01
C SER A 173 8.08 5.97 -9.28
N GLN A 174 7.43 4.83 -9.57
CA GLN A 174 7.73 4.02 -10.76
C GLN A 174 6.92 4.44 -11.99
N LEU A 175 5.88 5.27 -11.81
CA LEU A 175 5.00 5.71 -12.88
C LEU A 175 5.38 7.09 -13.38
N SER A 176 5.71 7.21 -14.66
CA SER A 176 5.89 8.50 -15.33
C SER A 176 4.56 9.25 -15.45
N GLU A 177 4.61 10.55 -15.72
CA GLU A 177 3.40 11.34 -16.00
C GLU A 177 2.61 10.80 -17.20
N SER A 178 3.31 10.28 -18.22
CA SER A 178 2.70 9.63 -19.37
C SER A 178 1.93 8.35 -18.99
N ASP A 179 2.48 7.54 -18.08
CA ASP A 179 1.81 6.34 -17.58
C ASP A 179 0.52 6.70 -16.82
N ARG A 180 0.59 7.71 -15.95
CA ARG A 180 -0.55 8.20 -15.16
C ARG A 180 -1.66 8.74 -16.04
N THR A 181 -1.30 9.51 -17.07
CA THR A 181 -2.26 10.04 -18.04
C THR A 181 -2.92 8.91 -18.83
N CYS A 182 -2.13 7.93 -19.28
CA CYS A 182 -2.61 6.80 -20.06
C CYS A 182 -3.61 5.95 -19.26
N VAL A 183 -3.27 5.56 -18.02
CA VAL A 183 -4.16 4.74 -17.19
C VAL A 183 -5.46 5.45 -16.86
N VAL A 184 -5.41 6.74 -16.53
CA VAL A 184 -6.61 7.53 -16.23
C VAL A 184 -7.48 7.68 -17.46
N ALA A 185 -6.90 8.00 -18.63
CA ALA A 185 -7.64 8.12 -19.89
C ALA A 185 -8.34 6.81 -20.28
N LYS A 186 -7.69 5.67 -19.99
CA LYS A 186 -8.22 4.34 -20.29
C LYS A 186 -9.36 3.91 -19.38
N LYS A 187 -9.37 4.38 -18.14
CA LYS A 187 -10.22 3.86 -17.06
C LYS A 187 -10.93 4.99 -16.33
N ILE A 188 -11.42 5.97 -17.09
CA ILE A 188 -12.10 7.17 -16.55
C ILE A 188 -13.21 6.79 -15.57
N SER A 189 -14.12 5.88 -15.94
CA SER A 189 -15.25 5.49 -15.09
C SER A 189 -14.80 4.94 -13.73
N PHE A 190 -13.74 4.13 -13.71
CA PHE A 190 -13.15 3.62 -12.47
C PHE A 190 -12.67 4.78 -11.57
N PHE A 191 -12.00 5.78 -12.14
CA PHE A 191 -11.49 6.93 -11.38
C PHE A 191 -12.55 7.96 -11.00
N GLU A 192 -13.71 7.97 -11.67
CA GLU A 192 -14.88 8.76 -11.26
C GLU A 192 -15.48 8.20 -9.96
N ASP A 193 -15.63 6.88 -9.90
CA ASP A 193 -16.15 6.19 -8.72
C ASP A 193 -15.13 6.22 -7.56
N GLN A 194 -13.84 6.20 -7.88
CA GLN A 194 -12.74 6.11 -6.93
C GLN A 194 -11.91 7.41 -6.87
N LYS A 195 -12.56 8.53 -6.49
CA LYS A 195 -11.90 9.85 -6.41
C LYS A 195 -10.59 9.85 -5.62
N GLY A 196 -10.50 9.08 -4.53
CA GLY A 196 -9.28 8.98 -3.73
C GLY A 196 -8.07 8.41 -4.49
N PHE A 197 -8.29 7.57 -5.50
CA PHE A 197 -7.23 7.08 -6.38
C PHE A 197 -6.82 8.14 -7.41
N MET A 198 -7.82 8.82 -7.98
CA MET A 198 -7.60 9.86 -8.99
C MET A 198 -6.73 11.00 -8.43
N GLU A 199 -7.03 11.47 -7.22
CA GLU A 199 -6.29 12.55 -6.55
C GLU A 199 -4.82 12.22 -6.29
N LYS A 200 -4.47 10.93 -6.19
CA LYS A 200 -3.07 10.47 -6.04
C LYS A 200 -2.31 10.48 -7.36
N LEU A 201 -3.02 10.44 -8.49
CA LEU A 201 -2.42 10.35 -9.83
C LEU A 201 -2.27 11.73 -10.48
N MET A 202 -3.28 12.58 -10.38
CA MET A 202 -3.31 13.89 -11.03
C MET A 202 -4.27 14.86 -10.35
N SER A 203 -4.17 16.14 -10.72
CA SER A 203 -5.10 17.16 -10.23
C SER A 203 -6.50 17.01 -10.85
N GLU A 204 -7.54 17.44 -10.12
CA GLU A 204 -8.92 17.41 -10.62
C GLU A 204 -9.09 18.19 -11.93
N LYS A 205 -8.38 19.31 -12.09
CA LYS A 205 -8.38 20.08 -13.35
C LYS A 205 -7.83 19.27 -14.53
N GLN A 206 -6.72 18.56 -14.33
CA GLN A 206 -6.15 17.67 -15.35
C GLN A 206 -7.10 16.52 -15.67
N PHE A 207 -7.74 15.94 -14.65
CA PHE A 207 -8.72 14.87 -14.82
C PHE A 207 -9.91 15.29 -15.68
N ILE A 208 -10.52 16.44 -15.39
CA ILE A 208 -11.65 16.97 -16.17
C ILE A 208 -11.24 17.25 -17.62
N ALA A 209 -10.06 17.84 -17.84
CA ALA A 209 -9.54 18.09 -19.18
C ALA A 209 -9.37 16.78 -19.97
N LEU A 210 -8.74 15.77 -19.34
CA LEU A 210 -8.51 14.46 -19.94
C LEU A 210 -9.82 13.73 -20.25
N LYS A 211 -10.80 13.82 -19.34
CA LYS A 211 -12.14 13.26 -19.55
C LYS A 211 -12.78 13.86 -20.80
N ASN A 212 -12.79 15.17 -20.91
CA ASN A 212 -13.36 15.85 -22.08
C ASN A 212 -12.65 15.48 -23.39
N MET A 213 -11.32 15.35 -23.35
CA MET A 213 -10.53 14.89 -24.51
C MET A 213 -10.92 13.47 -24.92
N LYS A 214 -11.00 12.54 -23.96
CA LYS A 214 -11.36 11.15 -24.22
C LYS A 214 -12.78 11.02 -24.76
N THR A 215 -13.75 11.72 -24.19
CA THR A 215 -15.13 11.72 -24.68
C THR A 215 -15.20 12.18 -26.14
N LYS A 216 -14.48 13.24 -26.50
CA LYS A 216 -14.40 13.69 -27.91
C LYS A 216 -13.77 12.63 -28.80
N ALA A 217 -12.64 12.06 -28.38
CA ALA A 217 -11.96 11.03 -29.16
C ALA A 217 -12.84 9.80 -29.41
N ASP A 218 -13.59 9.36 -28.40
CA ASP A 218 -14.51 8.23 -28.52
C ASP A 218 -15.66 8.50 -29.50
N VAL A 219 -16.18 9.73 -29.53
CA VAL A 219 -17.21 10.12 -30.52
C VAL A 219 -16.65 10.01 -31.93
N GLU A 220 -15.45 10.52 -32.17
CA GLU A 220 -14.83 10.50 -33.50
C GLU A 220 -14.45 9.09 -33.96
N VAL A 221 -13.90 8.26 -33.06
CA VAL A 221 -13.62 6.84 -33.33
C VAL A 221 -14.89 6.07 -33.67
N ASN A 222 -15.99 6.31 -32.94
CA ASN A 222 -17.28 5.69 -33.22
C ASN A 222 -17.88 6.14 -34.57
N ASN A 223 -17.76 7.44 -34.91
CA ASN A 223 -18.21 7.97 -36.19
C ASN A 223 -17.42 7.36 -37.35
N PHE A 224 -16.11 7.22 -37.20
CA PHE A 224 -15.27 6.53 -38.18
C PHE A 224 -15.70 5.07 -38.36
N GLY A 225 -15.92 4.32 -37.27
CA GLY A 225 -16.42 2.94 -37.35
C GLY A 225 -17.73 2.79 -38.13
N LYS A 226 -18.66 3.74 -37.98
CA LYS A 226 -19.92 3.77 -38.73
C LYS A 226 -19.75 4.08 -40.23
N SER A 227 -18.68 4.76 -40.63
CA SER A 227 -18.43 5.08 -42.05
C SER A 227 -17.96 3.88 -42.89
N PHE A 228 -17.62 2.74 -42.27
CA PHE A 228 -17.23 1.50 -42.94
C PHE A 228 -18.26 0.36 -42.82
N GLN A 229 -19.44 0.63 -42.25
CA GLN A 229 -20.59 -0.28 -42.21
C GLN A 229 -21.61 0.11 -43.28
#